data_AF-S3XJL6-F1
#
_entry.id   AF-S3XJL6-F1
#
_cell.length_a   1.000
_cell.length_b   1.000
_cell.length_c   1.000
_cell.angle_alpha   90.00
_cell.angle_beta   90.00
_cell.angle_gamma   90.00
#
_symmetry.space_group_name_H-M   'P 1'
#
loop_
_entity.id
_entity.type
_entity.pdbx_description
1 polymer ?
#
loop_
_entity_poly.entity_id
_entity_poly.type
_entity_poly.pdbx_seq_one_letter_code
_entity_poly.pdbx_strand_id
1 'polypeptide(L)'
;MVVRVVSVVLVLVLVVSGCHRRYGPGVELEDQLEEIIRQSGISRDAQVLQMSIFVDHLVVMTSYQGKLQKLSLELGDLKLYEVTDQGGVRVRGAASLSQFDVSGLIARYREVLDGGRCENPAVYDMITPAGYHALTTTCKNKDDISERPFEDSGTVDGVGVPDFPDPFDPEQVAALARVLPKVLPQGGALTSWTVWLSTISIGQQADGMWATDIWGEPCKTTVVTISSGPPVDVGCDSNPNMTPETELPPSFLLSDYDPGFALEVAGQIKAQTGLDVTRDVFPDGSYLHFASNDGVNLYWELSTARLGLAQHPGGVIAPK
;
A
#
# COMPACT_ATOMS: atom_id res chain seq x y z
N MET A 1 -82.21 32.32 0.76
CA MET A 1 -81.08 33.03 0.13
C MET A 1 -79.82 32.53 0.83
N VAL A 2 -79.14 31.55 0.23
CA VAL A 2 -78.11 30.72 0.88
C VAL A 2 -76.74 31.29 0.49
N VAL A 3 -76.03 31.89 1.44
CA VAL A 3 -74.66 32.37 1.25
C VAL A 3 -73.73 31.18 1.50
N ARG A 4 -73.19 30.61 0.43
CA ARG A 4 -72.13 29.59 0.50
C ARG A 4 -70.80 30.30 0.79
N VAL A 5 -70.24 30.04 1.96
CA VAL A 5 -68.86 30.36 2.31
C VAL A 5 -67.97 29.40 1.52
N VAL A 6 -67.22 29.94 0.56
CA VAL A 6 -66.21 29.18 -0.20
C VAL A 6 -64.96 29.10 0.67
N SER A 7 -64.75 27.94 1.28
CA SER A 7 -63.49 27.61 1.96
C SER A 7 -62.38 27.45 0.94
N VAL A 8 -61.46 28.41 0.92
CA VAL A 8 -60.19 28.32 0.18
C VAL A 8 -59.32 27.28 0.86
N VAL A 9 -59.19 26.10 0.24
CA VAL A 9 -58.21 25.10 0.66
C VAL A 9 -56.85 25.56 0.15
N LEU A 10 -56.06 26.16 1.04
CA LEU A 10 -54.67 26.49 0.81
C LEU A 10 -53.89 25.16 0.79
N VAL A 11 -53.63 24.62 -0.40
CA VAL A 11 -52.71 23.49 -0.57
C VAL A 11 -51.29 24.04 -0.35
N LEU A 12 -50.84 23.98 0.89
CA LEU A 12 -49.43 24.09 1.26
C LEU A 12 -48.72 22.88 0.64
N VAL A 13 -48.16 23.07 -0.56
CA VAL A 13 -47.09 22.21 -1.07
C VAL A 13 -45.89 22.46 -0.16
N LEU A 14 -45.82 21.68 0.93
CA LEU A 14 -44.59 21.47 1.67
C LEU A 14 -43.63 20.76 0.72
N VAL A 15 -42.86 21.56 -0.03
CA VAL A 15 -41.57 21.13 -0.55
C VAL A 15 -40.76 20.79 0.69
N VAL A 16 -40.75 19.51 1.05
CA VAL A 16 -39.77 18.97 1.98
C VAL A 16 -38.45 19.01 1.21
N SER A 17 -37.84 20.19 1.17
CA SER A 17 -36.41 20.33 0.94
C SER A 17 -35.75 19.68 2.16
N GLY A 18 -35.69 18.35 2.14
CA GLY A 18 -34.78 17.62 2.99
C GLY A 18 -33.40 18.10 2.64
N CYS A 19 -32.89 19.07 3.40
CA CYS A 19 -31.49 19.46 3.44
C CYS A 19 -30.68 18.29 4.00
N HIS A 20 -30.63 17.17 3.29
CA HIS A 20 -29.44 16.35 3.29
C HIS A 20 -28.54 17.02 2.25
N ARG A 21 -27.57 17.82 2.72
CA ARG A 21 -26.40 18.09 1.88
C ARG A 21 -25.88 16.71 1.49
N ARG A 22 -26.08 16.30 0.24
CA ARG A 22 -25.34 15.18 -0.32
C ARG A 22 -23.89 15.65 -0.35
N TYR A 23 -23.15 15.30 0.70
CA TYR A 23 -21.70 15.40 0.69
C TYR A 23 -21.21 14.46 -0.41
N GLY A 24 -20.43 15.01 -1.33
CA GLY A 24 -19.95 14.32 -2.51
C GLY A 24 -19.20 15.29 -3.41
N PRO A 25 -18.60 14.79 -4.50
CA PRO A 25 -17.75 15.59 -5.37
C PRO A 25 -18.51 16.70 -6.10
N GLY A 26 -19.83 16.56 -6.29
CA GLY A 26 -20.66 17.50 -7.06
C GLY A 26 -20.45 17.44 -8.58
N VAL A 27 -19.56 16.55 -9.03
CA VAL A 27 -19.20 16.28 -10.43
C VAL A 27 -19.08 14.76 -10.58
N GLU A 28 -19.57 14.22 -11.68
CA GLU A 28 -19.47 12.79 -12.00
C GLU A 28 -18.01 12.35 -12.07
N LEU A 29 -17.72 11.14 -11.60
CA LEU A 29 -16.35 10.64 -11.40
C LEU A 29 -15.46 10.74 -12.65
N GLU A 30 -16.03 10.49 -13.83
CA GLU A 30 -15.36 10.60 -15.13
C GLU A 30 -14.89 12.01 -15.47
N ASP A 31 -15.59 13.03 -14.98
CA ASP A 31 -15.31 14.44 -15.31
C ASP A 31 -14.44 15.12 -14.24
N GLN A 32 -14.23 14.49 -13.08
CA GLN A 32 -13.53 15.13 -11.95
C GLN A 32 -12.08 15.51 -12.28
N LEU A 33 -11.37 14.70 -13.07
CA LEU A 33 -9.99 15.02 -13.42
C LEU A 33 -9.91 16.32 -14.24
N GLU A 34 -10.74 16.42 -15.28
CA GLU A 34 -10.77 17.62 -16.13
C GLU A 34 -11.15 18.84 -15.31
N GLU A 35 -12.10 18.70 -14.39
CA GLU A 35 -12.54 19.79 -13.54
C GLU A 35 -11.47 20.20 -12.52
N ILE A 36 -10.72 19.25 -11.94
CA ILE A 36 -9.55 19.52 -11.10
C ILE A 36 -8.50 20.28 -11.91
N ILE A 37 -8.17 19.83 -13.13
CA ILE A 37 -7.21 20.50 -14.02
C ILE A 37 -7.69 21.93 -14.34
N ARG A 38 -8.97 22.09 -14.67
CA ARG A 38 -9.58 23.38 -15.04
C ARG A 38 -9.54 24.38 -13.88
N GLN A 39 -9.86 23.96 -12.66
CA GLN A 39 -9.88 24.85 -11.49
C GLN A 39 -8.49 25.12 -10.91
N SER A 40 -7.60 24.13 -10.91
CA SER A 40 -6.24 24.27 -10.34
C SER A 40 -5.25 24.89 -11.31
N GLY A 41 -5.45 24.71 -12.62
CA GLY A 41 -4.52 25.11 -13.68
C GLY A 41 -3.30 24.21 -13.81
N ILE A 42 -3.26 23.03 -13.17
CA ILE A 42 -2.14 22.10 -13.31
C ILE A 42 -2.02 21.58 -14.75
N SER A 43 -0.78 21.45 -15.24
CA SER A 43 -0.50 20.88 -16.56
C SER A 43 -0.65 19.35 -16.55
N ARG A 44 -0.87 18.76 -17.73
CA ARG A 44 -0.74 17.30 -17.95
C ARG A 44 0.68 16.77 -17.72
N ASP A 45 1.67 17.65 -17.74
CA ASP A 45 3.07 17.32 -17.43
C ASP A 45 3.40 17.49 -15.94
N ALA A 46 2.42 17.91 -15.12
CA ALA A 46 2.61 18.03 -13.67
C ALA A 46 3.01 16.67 -13.08
N GLN A 47 3.97 16.71 -12.15
CA GLN A 47 4.51 15.53 -11.49
C GLN A 47 3.56 15.07 -10.37
N VAL A 48 2.88 13.96 -10.61
CA VAL A 48 1.91 13.35 -9.71
C VAL A 48 2.54 12.14 -9.04
N LEU A 49 2.36 12.02 -7.73
CA LEU A 49 2.92 10.96 -6.90
C LEU A 49 1.92 9.80 -6.72
N GLN A 50 0.63 10.15 -6.70
CA GLN A 50 -0.46 9.19 -6.49
C GLN A 50 -1.77 9.76 -7.02
N MET A 51 -2.60 8.88 -7.58
CA MET A 51 -4.03 9.09 -7.76
C MET A 51 -4.82 8.06 -6.95
N SER A 52 -5.99 8.43 -6.45
CA SER A 52 -6.86 7.48 -5.76
C SER A 52 -8.33 7.81 -5.91
N ILE A 53 -9.17 6.80 -5.86
CA ILE A 53 -10.63 6.93 -5.84
C ILE A 53 -11.16 6.25 -4.59
N PHE A 54 -11.96 6.98 -3.80
CA PHE A 54 -12.69 6.45 -2.66
C PHE A 54 -13.97 7.28 -2.46
N VAL A 55 -15.09 6.62 -2.16
CA VAL A 55 -16.40 7.28 -1.95
C VAL A 55 -16.72 8.26 -3.09
N ASP A 56 -16.48 7.83 -4.33
CA ASP A 56 -16.68 8.59 -5.57
C ASP A 56 -15.84 9.88 -5.69
N HIS A 57 -14.80 10.06 -4.88
CA HIS A 57 -13.87 11.19 -5.02
C HIS A 57 -12.58 10.74 -5.71
N LEU A 58 -12.24 11.38 -6.84
CA LEU A 58 -10.90 11.35 -7.40
C LEU A 58 -10.01 12.31 -6.62
N VAL A 59 -8.87 11.80 -6.15
CA VAL A 59 -7.86 12.58 -5.43
C VAL A 59 -6.54 12.50 -6.19
N VAL A 60 -5.94 13.66 -6.47
CA VAL A 60 -4.63 13.79 -7.12
C VAL A 60 -3.63 14.33 -6.11
N MET A 61 -2.56 13.58 -5.84
CA MET A 61 -1.47 14.01 -4.97
C MET A 61 -0.30 14.51 -5.81
N THR A 62 -0.03 15.81 -5.73
CA THR A 62 0.99 16.49 -6.54
C THR A 62 1.62 17.64 -5.76
N SER A 63 2.80 18.09 -6.20
CA SER A 63 3.30 19.40 -5.80
C SER A 63 2.46 20.49 -6.49
N TYR A 64 1.85 21.37 -5.69
CA TYR A 64 1.05 22.50 -6.15
C TYR A 64 1.37 23.73 -5.30
N GLN A 65 1.66 24.86 -5.96
CA GLN A 65 2.06 26.11 -5.30
C GLN A 65 3.25 25.95 -4.31
N GLY A 66 4.20 25.08 -4.65
CA GLY A 66 5.39 24.82 -3.82
C GLY A 66 5.13 23.94 -2.60
N LYS A 67 3.95 23.34 -2.48
CA LYS A 67 3.58 22.44 -1.38
C LYS A 67 3.09 21.11 -1.92
N LEU A 68 3.34 20.03 -1.18
CA LEU A 68 2.73 18.74 -1.47
C LEU A 68 1.27 18.75 -1.01
N GLN A 69 0.35 18.54 -1.95
CA GLN A 69 -1.08 18.67 -1.69
C GLN A 69 -1.89 17.54 -2.33
N LYS A 70 -3.05 17.25 -1.73
CA LYS A 70 -4.13 16.45 -2.31
C LYS A 70 -5.17 17.41 -2.89
N LEU A 71 -5.44 17.26 -4.18
CA LEU A 71 -6.43 18.01 -4.94
C LEU A 71 -7.64 17.09 -5.15
N SER A 72 -8.83 17.57 -4.80
CA SER A 72 -10.09 16.84 -4.97
C SER A 72 -11.27 17.81 -5.05
N LEU A 73 -12.43 17.35 -5.51
CA LEU A 73 -13.64 18.17 -5.56
C LEU A 73 -14.54 17.87 -4.35
N GLU A 74 -15.14 18.91 -3.78
CA GLU A 74 -16.23 18.80 -2.81
C GLU A 74 -17.32 19.79 -3.20
N LEU A 75 -18.53 19.28 -3.45
CA LEU A 75 -19.68 20.05 -3.92
C LEU A 75 -19.40 20.88 -5.19
N GLY A 76 -18.54 20.37 -6.07
CA GLY A 76 -18.12 21.01 -7.32
C GLY A 76 -16.95 21.99 -7.18
N ASP A 77 -16.51 22.29 -5.97
CA ASP A 77 -15.39 23.20 -5.72
C ASP A 77 -14.10 22.42 -5.46
N LEU A 78 -12.99 22.89 -6.02
CA LEU A 78 -11.66 22.38 -5.72
C LEU A 78 -11.31 22.59 -4.24
N LYS A 79 -10.95 21.50 -3.57
CA LYS A 79 -10.38 21.47 -2.23
C LYS A 79 -8.93 21.04 -2.30
N LEU A 80 -8.11 21.74 -1.50
CA LEU A 80 -6.68 21.51 -1.36
C LEU A 80 -6.42 21.09 0.08
N TYR A 81 -5.82 19.92 0.25
CA TYR A 81 -5.38 19.45 1.55
C TYR A 81 -3.86 19.31 1.53
N GLU A 82 -3.18 20.10 2.36
CA GLU A 82 -1.74 19.98 2.53
C GLU A 82 -1.40 18.64 3.18
N VAL A 83 -0.36 17.97 2.67
CA VAL A 83 0.12 16.71 3.22
C VAL A 83 1.12 17.03 4.32
N THR A 84 0.69 16.95 5.58
CA THR A 84 1.47 17.42 6.75
C THR A 84 2.07 16.31 7.62
N ASP A 85 2.10 15.06 7.14
CA ASP A 85 2.54 13.83 7.83
C ASP A 85 2.03 13.59 9.26
N GLN A 86 1.30 12.51 9.49
CA GLN A 86 1.06 12.00 10.85
C GLN A 86 1.15 10.48 10.95
N GLY A 87 1.69 9.77 9.95
CA GLY A 87 1.49 8.32 9.90
C GLY A 87 2.37 7.56 8.92
N GLY A 88 3.68 7.79 8.98
CA GLY A 88 4.66 7.06 8.19
C GLY A 88 5.10 7.88 7.00
N VAL A 89 6.35 8.33 7.07
CA VAL A 89 7.05 9.02 6.00
C VAL A 89 7.02 8.11 4.76
N ARG A 90 6.36 8.53 3.69
CA ARG A 90 6.20 7.70 2.47
C ARG A 90 7.36 7.91 1.52
N VAL A 91 7.69 6.87 0.75
CA VAL A 91 8.58 6.99 -0.42
C VAL A 91 7.74 6.79 -1.67
N ARG A 92 7.79 7.77 -2.57
CA ARG A 92 7.07 7.75 -3.84
C ARG A 92 7.95 8.35 -4.92
N GLY A 93 7.87 7.79 -6.12
CA GLY A 93 8.35 8.47 -7.31
C GLY A 93 7.31 9.49 -7.79
N ALA A 94 7.54 10.03 -8.98
CA ALA A 94 6.55 10.85 -9.65
C ALA A 94 6.53 10.54 -11.15
N ALA A 95 5.35 10.70 -11.74
CA ALA A 95 5.07 10.53 -13.15
C ALA A 95 4.30 11.75 -13.65
N SER A 96 4.33 12.01 -14.96
CA SER A 96 3.47 13.06 -15.51
C SER A 96 2.00 12.65 -15.36
N LEU A 97 1.12 13.61 -15.06
CA LEU A 97 -0.32 13.35 -14.95
C LEU A 97 -0.90 12.59 -16.16
N SER A 98 -0.36 12.83 -17.36
CA SER A 98 -0.71 12.12 -18.59
C SER A 98 -0.41 10.61 -18.62
N GLN A 99 0.43 10.11 -17.72
CA GLN A 99 0.79 8.68 -17.64
C GLN A 99 -0.22 7.86 -16.82
N PHE A 100 -1.11 8.50 -16.07
CA PHE A 100 -2.10 7.81 -15.25
C PHE A 100 -3.31 7.36 -16.08
N ASP A 101 -3.64 6.07 -16.03
CA ASP A 101 -4.86 5.52 -16.61
C ASP A 101 -6.05 5.71 -15.67
N VAL A 102 -6.60 6.92 -15.67
CA VAL A 102 -7.74 7.28 -14.82
C VAL A 102 -8.99 6.51 -15.20
N SER A 103 -9.17 6.15 -16.46
CA SER A 103 -10.32 5.35 -16.90
C SER A 103 -10.22 3.92 -16.36
N GLY A 104 -9.04 3.31 -16.40
CA GLY A 104 -8.78 2.01 -15.77
C GLY A 104 -8.99 2.04 -14.26
N LEU A 105 -8.55 3.12 -13.58
CA LEU A 105 -8.76 3.30 -12.14
C LEU A 105 -10.26 3.39 -11.78
N ILE A 106 -11.05 4.15 -12.55
CA ILE A 106 -12.51 4.24 -12.38
C ILE A 106 -13.18 2.88 -12.63
N ALA A 107 -12.77 2.17 -13.68
CA ALA A 107 -13.32 0.86 -14.01
C ALA A 107 -13.09 -0.15 -12.86
N ARG A 108 -11.88 -0.18 -12.27
CA ARG A 108 -11.57 -1.03 -11.12
C ARG A 108 -12.40 -0.66 -9.89
N TYR A 109 -12.53 0.62 -9.59
CA TYR A 109 -13.36 1.09 -8.47
C TYR A 109 -14.81 0.60 -8.60
N ARG A 110 -15.41 0.75 -9.80
CA ARG A 110 -16.78 0.31 -10.08
C ARG A 110 -16.95 -1.20 -10.04
N GLU A 111 -16.00 -1.94 -10.61
CA GLU A 111 -15.99 -3.41 -10.56
C GLU A 111 -16.12 -3.91 -9.11
N VAL A 112 -15.36 -3.32 -8.19
CA VAL A 112 -15.37 -3.71 -6.79
C VAL A 112 -16.63 -3.23 -6.06
N LEU A 113 -17.07 -2.00 -6.32
CA LEU A 113 -18.28 -1.43 -5.71
C LEU A 113 -19.55 -2.18 -6.14
N ASP A 114 -19.73 -2.35 -7.45
CA ASP A 114 -20.93 -2.97 -8.05
C ASP A 114 -20.96 -4.49 -7.81
N GLY A 115 -19.79 -5.11 -7.60
CA GLY A 115 -19.66 -6.52 -7.24
C GLY A 115 -20.25 -6.86 -5.87
N GLY A 116 -20.54 -5.87 -5.01
CA GLY A 116 -21.19 -6.05 -3.71
C GLY A 116 -20.35 -6.78 -2.66
N ARG A 117 -19.09 -7.09 -2.97
CA ARG A 117 -18.12 -7.74 -2.05
C ARG A 117 -17.40 -6.74 -1.15
N CYS A 118 -17.51 -5.45 -1.45
CA CYS A 118 -16.90 -4.39 -0.67
C CYS A 118 -17.87 -3.21 -0.50
N GLU A 119 -18.09 -2.78 0.75
CA GLU A 119 -18.97 -1.64 1.02
C GLU A 119 -18.31 -0.29 0.73
N ASN A 120 -17.02 -0.14 1.07
CA ASN A 120 -16.25 1.08 0.82
C ASN A 120 -14.91 0.71 0.17
N PRO A 121 -14.88 0.54 -1.16
CA PRO A 121 -13.64 0.31 -1.85
C PRO A 121 -12.82 1.59 -1.96
N ALA A 122 -11.50 1.44 -1.92
CA ALA A 122 -10.56 2.47 -2.32
C ALA A 122 -9.57 1.87 -3.31
N VAL A 123 -9.33 2.57 -4.41
CA VAL A 123 -8.34 2.18 -5.42
C VAL A 123 -7.28 3.26 -5.51
N TYR A 124 -6.04 2.84 -5.65
CA TYR A 124 -4.89 3.73 -5.69
C TYR A 124 -4.02 3.34 -6.88
N ASP A 125 -3.51 4.36 -7.55
CA ASP A 125 -2.39 4.27 -8.48
C ASP A 125 -1.26 5.12 -7.90
N MET A 126 -0.18 4.48 -7.48
CA MET A 126 0.96 5.11 -6.83
C MET A 126 2.20 4.95 -7.69
N ILE A 127 3.02 6.00 -7.77
CA ILE A 127 4.32 5.87 -8.43
C ILE A 127 5.33 5.39 -7.42
N THR A 128 5.92 4.22 -7.68
CA THR A 128 6.99 3.67 -6.86
C THR A 128 8.23 4.55 -6.95
N PRO A 129 9.15 4.48 -5.97
CA PRO A 129 10.45 5.15 -6.03
C PRO A 129 11.25 4.84 -7.30
N ALA A 130 11.05 3.66 -7.90
CA ALA A 130 11.68 3.26 -9.15
C ALA A 130 10.92 3.73 -10.41
N GLY A 131 9.81 4.47 -10.26
CA GLY A 131 9.06 5.09 -11.35
C GLY A 131 7.99 4.19 -11.99
N TYR A 132 7.59 3.09 -11.34
CA TYR A 132 6.55 2.19 -11.84
C TYR A 132 5.19 2.50 -11.23
N HIS A 133 4.12 2.18 -11.96
CA HIS A 133 2.76 2.24 -11.43
C HIS A 133 2.50 1.04 -10.52
N ALA A 134 2.14 1.31 -9.27
CA ALA A 134 1.67 0.34 -8.30
C ALA A 134 0.17 0.57 -8.06
N LEU A 135 -0.64 -0.33 -8.60
CA LEU A 135 -2.08 -0.34 -8.42
C LEU A 135 -2.42 -1.17 -7.18
N THR A 136 -3.23 -0.61 -6.28
CA THR A 136 -3.76 -1.34 -5.12
C THR A 136 -5.24 -1.07 -4.95
N THR A 137 -5.99 -2.10 -4.57
CA THR A 137 -7.40 -2.01 -4.20
C THR A 137 -7.60 -2.47 -2.76
N THR A 138 -8.19 -1.63 -1.94
CA THR A 138 -8.51 -1.96 -0.56
C THR A 138 -10.01 -1.89 -0.33
N CYS A 139 -10.44 -2.53 0.76
CA CYS A 139 -11.82 -2.59 1.15
C CYS A 139 -11.99 -2.32 2.64
N LYS A 140 -13.01 -1.54 2.97
CA LYS A 140 -13.47 -1.36 4.34
C LYS A 140 -14.97 -1.65 4.46
N ASN A 141 -15.32 -2.76 5.10
CA ASN A 141 -16.70 -3.08 5.45
C ASN A 141 -17.07 -2.51 6.82
N LYS A 142 -18.35 -2.29 7.09
CA LYS A 142 -18.86 -1.71 8.36
C LYS A 142 -18.39 -2.44 9.61
N ASP A 143 -18.25 -3.75 9.52
CA ASP A 143 -17.85 -4.60 10.66
C ASP A 143 -16.33 -4.74 10.78
N ASP A 144 -15.57 -4.23 9.81
CA ASP A 144 -14.11 -4.29 9.82
C ASP A 144 -13.51 -3.12 10.59
N ILE A 145 -12.60 -3.46 11.52
CA ILE A 145 -11.85 -2.48 12.33
C ILE A 145 -10.80 -1.76 11.46
N SER A 146 -10.31 -2.41 10.42
CA SER A 146 -9.26 -1.91 9.53
C SER A 146 -9.58 -2.16 8.07
N GLU A 147 -9.00 -1.33 7.21
CA GLU A 147 -9.00 -1.52 5.77
C GLU A 147 -8.13 -2.73 5.40
N ARG A 148 -8.64 -3.59 4.52
CA ARG A 148 -7.97 -4.81 4.08
C ARG A 148 -7.72 -4.77 2.58
N PRO A 149 -6.65 -5.41 2.08
CA PRO A 149 -6.50 -5.59 0.64
C PRO A 149 -7.67 -6.42 0.11
N PHE A 150 -8.18 -6.03 -1.05
CA PHE A 150 -9.17 -6.80 -1.80
C PHE A 150 -8.47 -8.01 -2.45
N GLU A 151 -9.20 -9.08 -2.79
CA GLU A 151 -8.58 -10.21 -3.50
C GLU A 151 -7.97 -9.75 -4.84
N ASP A 152 -6.74 -10.20 -5.12
CA ASP A 152 -5.97 -9.77 -6.29
C ASP A 152 -5.85 -8.25 -6.34
N SER A 153 -5.60 -7.61 -5.19
CA SER A 153 -5.66 -6.15 -5.08
C SER A 153 -4.52 -5.44 -5.77
N GLY A 154 -3.36 -6.09 -5.86
CA GLY A 154 -2.09 -5.44 -6.16
C GLY A 154 -1.51 -5.81 -7.51
N THR A 155 -1.12 -4.80 -8.30
CA THR A 155 -0.17 -5.01 -9.40
C THR A 155 0.91 -3.95 -9.40
N VAL A 156 2.11 -4.29 -9.88
CA VAL A 156 3.16 -3.33 -10.18
C VAL A 156 3.53 -3.47 -11.64
N ASP A 157 3.13 -2.48 -12.44
CA ASP A 157 3.30 -2.47 -13.90
C ASP A 157 2.78 -3.79 -14.51
N GLY A 158 1.53 -4.13 -14.17
CA GLY A 158 0.81 -5.32 -14.61
C GLY A 158 1.23 -6.64 -13.97
N VAL A 159 2.29 -6.67 -13.16
CA VAL A 159 2.71 -7.88 -12.44
C VAL A 159 1.94 -7.99 -11.13
N GLY A 160 1.18 -9.07 -10.96
CA GLY A 160 0.46 -9.35 -9.72
C GLY A 160 1.39 -9.40 -8.50
N VAL A 161 0.97 -8.76 -7.43
CA VAL A 161 1.65 -8.78 -6.13
C VAL A 161 0.80 -9.63 -5.19
N PRO A 162 1.37 -10.65 -4.52
CA PRO A 162 0.61 -11.41 -3.54
C PRO A 162 0.12 -10.48 -2.42
N ASP A 163 -1.18 -10.54 -2.11
CA ASP A 163 -1.78 -9.70 -1.06
C ASP A 163 -1.17 -10.00 0.32
N PHE A 164 -0.84 -11.27 0.56
CA PHE A 164 -0.19 -11.76 1.78
C PHE A 164 0.92 -12.76 1.45
N PRO A 165 2.14 -12.27 1.16
CA PRO A 165 3.23 -13.12 0.71
C PRO A 165 3.57 -14.20 1.74
N ASP A 166 3.47 -15.45 1.32
CA ASP A 166 3.93 -16.60 2.08
C ASP A 166 5.40 -16.89 1.72
N PRO A 167 6.36 -16.75 2.64
CA PRO A 167 7.75 -17.08 2.35
C PRO A 167 7.96 -18.58 2.07
N PHE A 168 7.03 -19.44 2.50
CA PHE A 168 7.09 -20.87 2.28
C PHE A 168 6.40 -21.31 1.00
N ASP A 169 5.83 -20.38 0.23
CA ASP A 169 5.30 -20.61 -1.12
C ASP A 169 6.32 -20.11 -2.17
N PRO A 170 7.01 -21.03 -2.88
CA PRO A 170 8.02 -20.66 -3.86
C PRO A 170 7.49 -19.77 -4.99
N GLU A 171 6.21 -19.90 -5.36
CA GLU A 171 5.63 -19.07 -6.43
C GLU A 171 5.48 -17.61 -5.97
N GLN A 172 5.08 -17.40 -4.71
CA GLN A 172 4.96 -16.07 -4.11
C GLN A 172 6.33 -15.43 -3.86
N VAL A 173 7.32 -16.19 -3.39
CA VAL A 173 8.71 -15.71 -3.26
C VAL A 173 9.27 -15.30 -4.63
N ALA A 174 9.02 -16.11 -5.67
CA ALA A 174 9.42 -15.77 -7.04
C ALA A 174 8.69 -14.52 -7.56
N ALA A 175 7.42 -14.32 -7.20
CA ALA A 175 6.67 -13.10 -7.53
C ALA A 175 7.27 -11.88 -6.83
N LEU A 176 7.57 -11.96 -5.53
CA LEU A 176 8.25 -10.91 -4.79
C LEU A 176 9.60 -10.56 -5.43
N ALA A 177 10.41 -11.55 -5.81
CA ALA A 177 11.70 -11.31 -6.46
C ALA A 177 11.58 -10.54 -7.80
N ARG A 178 10.43 -10.63 -8.48
CA ARG A 178 10.14 -9.83 -9.69
C ARG A 178 9.59 -8.44 -9.39
N VAL A 179 8.88 -8.28 -8.28
CA VAL A 179 8.21 -7.03 -7.89
C VAL A 179 9.16 -6.09 -7.16
N LEU A 180 10.00 -6.59 -6.25
CA LEU A 180 10.93 -5.78 -5.45
C LEU A 180 11.81 -4.84 -6.30
N PRO A 181 12.38 -5.27 -7.45
CA PRO A 181 13.13 -4.36 -8.33
C PRO A 181 12.33 -3.19 -8.91
N LYS A 182 11.00 -3.30 -8.95
CA LYS A 182 10.08 -2.26 -9.43
C LYS A 182 9.55 -1.36 -8.32
N VAL A 183 9.63 -1.77 -7.05
CA VAL A 183 9.11 -1.00 -5.91
C VAL A 183 10.19 -0.38 -5.04
N LEU A 184 11.38 -0.98 -4.99
CA LEU A 184 12.50 -0.52 -4.17
C LEU A 184 13.64 0.05 -5.02
N PRO A 185 14.46 0.95 -4.46
CA PRO A 185 15.65 1.47 -5.14
C PRO A 185 16.69 0.37 -5.41
N GLN A 186 17.71 0.71 -6.21
CA GLN A 186 18.86 -0.16 -6.50
C GLN A 186 18.48 -1.56 -6.99
N GLY A 187 17.45 -1.66 -7.83
CA GLY A 187 17.02 -2.93 -8.40
C GLY A 187 16.42 -3.90 -7.37
N GLY A 188 15.91 -3.40 -6.24
CA GLY A 188 15.25 -4.23 -5.24
C GLY A 188 16.19 -4.84 -4.21
N ALA A 189 17.39 -4.27 -4.07
CA ALA A 189 18.37 -4.69 -3.08
C ALA A 189 17.79 -4.56 -1.66
N LEU A 190 17.93 -5.63 -0.88
CA LEU A 190 17.49 -5.72 0.50
C LEU A 190 18.68 -5.78 1.44
N THR A 191 18.57 -5.11 2.57
CA THR A 191 19.48 -5.27 3.73
C THR A 191 18.97 -6.35 4.67
N SER A 192 17.65 -6.51 4.75
CA SER A 192 16.99 -7.56 5.52
C SER A 192 15.62 -7.87 4.96
N TRP A 193 15.17 -9.11 5.20
CA TRP A 193 13.80 -9.53 5.01
C TRP A 193 13.36 -10.29 6.26
N THR A 194 12.36 -9.77 6.95
CA THR A 194 11.83 -10.37 8.18
C THR A 194 10.40 -10.81 7.92
N VAL A 195 10.08 -12.05 8.29
CA VAL A 195 8.72 -12.55 8.31
C VAL A 195 8.32 -12.81 9.75
N TRP A 196 7.16 -12.30 10.15
CA TRP A 196 6.54 -12.64 11.42
C TRP A 196 5.21 -13.32 11.16
N LEU A 197 4.93 -14.33 11.98
CA LEU A 197 3.63 -14.96 12.02
C LEU A 197 3.14 -14.85 13.47
N SER A 198 1.96 -14.28 13.62
CA SER A 198 1.24 -14.22 14.88
C SER A 198 -0.21 -14.63 14.64
N THR A 199 -0.89 -15.07 15.69
CA THR A 199 -2.31 -15.44 15.67
C THR A 199 -3.21 -14.32 15.18
N ILE A 200 -2.75 -13.07 15.24
CA ILE A 200 -3.53 -11.88 14.96
C ILE A 200 -3.12 -11.24 13.63
N SER A 201 -1.87 -11.41 13.20
CA SER A 201 -1.37 -10.93 11.92
C SER A 201 -0.21 -11.77 11.39
N ILE A 202 -0.29 -12.07 10.09
CA ILE A 202 0.83 -12.50 9.27
C ILE A 202 1.37 -11.26 8.59
N GLY A 203 2.68 -11.09 8.61
CA GLY A 203 3.29 -9.99 7.90
C GLY A 203 4.77 -10.21 7.62
N GLN A 204 5.26 -9.33 6.76
CA GLN A 204 6.66 -9.28 6.39
C GLN A 204 7.12 -7.83 6.26
N GLN A 205 8.41 -7.64 6.45
CA GLN A 205 9.10 -6.39 6.27
C GLN A 205 10.37 -6.66 5.47
N ALA A 206 10.46 -6.06 4.28
CA ALA A 206 11.66 -6.05 3.47
C ALA A 206 12.30 -4.66 3.59
N ASP A 207 13.46 -4.60 4.23
CA ASP A 207 14.19 -3.35 4.41
C ASP A 207 15.17 -3.16 3.26
N GLY A 208 14.96 -2.11 2.49
CA GLY A 208 15.76 -1.78 1.33
C GLY A 208 16.93 -0.84 1.64
N MET A 209 17.33 -0.15 0.58
CA MET A 209 18.45 0.79 0.58
C MET A 209 18.00 2.22 0.90
N TRP A 210 18.99 3.12 1.00
CA TRP A 210 18.77 4.56 1.11
C TRP A 210 17.96 5.12 -0.06
N ALA A 211 16.99 5.99 0.26
CA ALA A 211 16.24 6.81 -0.67
C ALA A 211 15.93 8.18 -0.03
N THR A 212 15.07 8.96 -0.67
CA THR A 212 14.49 10.19 -0.12
C THR A 212 13.00 10.05 0.00
N ASP A 213 12.42 10.56 1.09
CA ASP A 213 11.00 10.62 1.27
C ASP A 213 10.31 11.65 0.36
N ILE A 214 8.99 11.76 0.48
CA ILE A 214 8.18 12.73 -0.27
C ILE A 214 8.46 14.21 0.05
N TRP A 215 9.23 14.51 1.10
CA TRP A 215 9.71 15.86 1.44
C TRP A 215 11.16 16.10 1.03
N GLY A 216 11.85 15.06 0.52
CA GLY A 216 13.25 15.11 0.10
C GLY A 216 14.24 14.78 1.21
N GLU A 217 13.78 14.34 2.39
CA GLU A 217 14.66 13.95 3.48
C GLU A 217 15.16 12.51 3.27
N PRO A 218 16.44 12.21 3.56
CA PRO A 218 16.95 10.87 3.40
C PRO A 218 16.30 9.87 4.37
N CYS A 219 16.02 8.68 3.88
CA CYS A 219 15.45 7.61 4.69
C CYS A 219 15.85 6.21 4.20
N LYS A 220 15.78 5.22 5.10
CA LYS A 220 15.90 3.82 4.71
C LYS A 220 14.53 3.33 4.21
N THR A 221 14.48 2.79 3.01
CA THR A 221 13.23 2.26 2.44
C THR A 221 12.80 0.99 3.15
N THR A 222 11.49 0.81 3.31
CA THR A 222 10.91 -0.43 3.83
C THR A 222 9.64 -0.78 3.07
N VAL A 223 9.42 -2.05 2.80
CA VAL A 223 8.13 -2.57 2.30
C VAL A 223 7.55 -3.45 3.37
N VAL A 224 6.43 -3.02 3.93
CA VAL A 224 5.70 -3.77 4.94
C VAL A 224 4.41 -4.28 4.32
N THR A 225 4.24 -5.61 4.33
CA THR A 225 2.97 -6.24 3.96
C THR A 225 2.40 -6.88 5.22
N ILE A 226 1.19 -6.47 5.61
CA ILE A 226 0.47 -7.04 6.75
C ILE A 226 -0.94 -7.44 6.33
N SER A 227 -1.58 -8.29 7.13
CA SER A 227 -2.97 -8.73 6.97
C SER A 227 -4.00 -7.59 6.78
N SER A 228 -3.65 -6.36 7.16
CA SER A 228 -4.49 -5.16 7.05
C SER A 228 -3.70 -3.99 6.44
N GLY A 229 -3.52 -3.98 5.13
CA GLY A 229 -2.86 -2.91 4.40
C GLY A 229 -2.78 -3.19 2.91
N PRO A 230 -2.40 -2.21 2.08
CA PRO A 230 -2.19 -2.46 0.66
C PRO A 230 -0.99 -3.43 0.46
N PRO A 231 -1.01 -4.24 -0.61
CA PRO A 231 0.06 -5.21 -0.90
C PRO A 231 1.40 -4.55 -1.22
N VAL A 232 1.36 -3.29 -1.66
CA VAL A 232 2.54 -2.47 -1.92
C VAL A 232 2.41 -1.17 -1.13
N ASP A 233 3.11 -1.08 -0.02
CA ASP A 233 3.37 0.20 0.64
C ASP A 233 4.86 0.35 0.93
N VAL A 234 5.49 1.24 0.16
CA VAL A 234 6.88 1.62 0.41
C VAL A 234 6.89 2.78 1.40
N GLY A 235 7.35 2.49 2.61
CA GLY A 235 7.56 3.45 3.67
C GLY A 235 9.03 3.85 3.80
N CYS A 236 9.25 4.80 4.70
CA CYS A 236 10.55 5.16 5.23
C CYS A 236 10.62 4.74 6.70
N ASP A 237 11.73 4.12 7.05
CA ASP A 237 12.19 4.10 8.44
C ASP A 237 12.96 5.41 8.71
N SER A 238 12.27 6.36 9.34
CA SER A 238 12.82 7.65 9.74
C SER A 238 13.45 7.54 11.14
N ASN A 239 14.59 6.86 11.24
CA ASN A 239 15.38 6.90 12.46
C ASN A 239 16.19 8.21 12.48
N PRO A 240 15.99 9.11 13.45
CA PRO A 240 16.66 10.42 13.49
C PRO A 240 18.19 10.33 13.63
N ASN A 241 18.72 9.14 13.96
CA ASN A 241 20.14 8.88 14.05
C ASN A 241 20.74 8.27 12.77
N MET A 242 19.92 7.87 11.80
CA MET A 242 20.41 7.32 10.54
C MET A 242 20.49 8.43 9.51
N THR A 243 21.69 8.66 9.00
CA THR A 243 21.97 9.62 7.92
C THR A 243 22.47 8.88 6.69
N PRO A 244 22.48 9.49 5.48
CA PRO A 244 23.06 8.86 4.27
C PRO A 244 24.49 8.36 4.43
N GLU A 245 25.26 8.97 5.34
CA GLU A 245 26.63 8.57 5.66
C GLU A 245 26.70 7.32 6.56
N THR A 246 25.58 6.90 7.13
CA THR A 246 25.49 5.65 7.88
C THR A 246 25.57 4.48 6.89
N GLU A 247 26.63 3.69 7.02
CA GLU A 247 26.83 2.49 6.23
C GLU A 247 25.68 1.50 6.48
N LEU A 248 25.01 1.09 5.41
CA LEU A 248 23.98 0.05 5.49
C LEU A 248 24.64 -1.32 5.53
N PRO A 249 23.97 -2.32 6.14
CA PRO A 249 24.39 -3.71 6.04
C PRO A 249 24.59 -4.14 4.57
N PRO A 250 25.43 -5.16 4.31
CA PRO A 250 25.55 -5.74 2.98
C PRO A 250 24.19 -6.12 2.41
N SER A 251 23.96 -5.76 1.15
CA SER A 251 22.69 -6.01 0.49
C SER A 251 22.68 -7.34 -0.27
N PHE A 252 21.50 -7.89 -0.49
CA PHE A 252 21.27 -9.05 -1.35
C PHE A 252 20.03 -8.84 -2.24
N LEU A 253 19.91 -9.60 -3.32
CA LEU A 253 18.69 -9.65 -4.13
C LEU A 253 17.97 -10.97 -3.87
N LEU A 254 16.66 -10.92 -3.65
CA LEU A 254 15.86 -12.14 -3.49
C LEU A 254 15.92 -13.04 -4.73
N SER A 255 16.16 -12.45 -5.91
CA SER A 255 16.33 -13.17 -7.18
C SER A 255 17.59 -14.02 -7.26
N ASP A 256 18.57 -13.85 -6.37
CA ASP A 256 19.83 -14.59 -6.39
C ASP A 256 19.71 -15.95 -5.69
N TYR A 257 18.60 -16.20 -5.01
CA TYR A 257 18.32 -17.42 -4.26
C TYR A 257 17.28 -18.29 -4.98
N ASP A 258 17.25 -19.58 -4.63
CA ASP A 258 16.18 -20.48 -5.06
C ASP A 258 14.86 -20.06 -4.38
N PRO A 259 13.74 -19.83 -5.09
CA PRO A 259 12.50 -19.38 -4.45
C PRO A 259 11.96 -20.30 -3.33
N GLY A 260 12.37 -21.56 -3.31
CA GLY A 260 12.08 -22.52 -2.24
C GLY A 260 13.05 -22.49 -1.06
N PHE A 261 13.98 -21.54 -0.96
CA PHE A 261 14.97 -21.52 0.13
C PHE A 261 14.33 -21.50 1.52
N ALA A 262 13.18 -20.85 1.69
CA ALA A 262 12.52 -20.81 3.00
C ALA A 262 11.99 -22.19 3.44
N LEU A 263 11.66 -23.09 2.48
CA LEU A 263 11.32 -24.48 2.77
C LEU A 263 12.56 -25.28 3.22
N GLU A 264 13.73 -24.99 2.63
CA GLU A 264 14.99 -25.55 3.11
C GLU A 264 15.27 -25.11 4.55
N VAL A 265 15.12 -23.82 4.83
CA VAL A 265 15.27 -23.24 6.18
C VAL A 265 14.31 -23.89 7.17
N ALA A 266 13.04 -24.09 6.79
CA ALA A 266 12.08 -24.81 7.63
C ALA A 266 12.53 -26.25 7.94
N GLY A 267 13.09 -26.95 6.95
CA GLY A 267 13.70 -28.27 7.14
C GLY A 267 14.88 -28.25 8.11
N GLN A 268 15.77 -27.26 7.99
CA GLN A 268 16.91 -27.07 8.88
C GLN A 268 16.44 -26.78 10.32
N ILE A 269 15.46 -25.89 10.51
CA ILE A 269 14.87 -25.59 11.82
C ILE A 269 14.29 -26.84 12.46
N LYS A 270 13.53 -27.63 11.70
CA LYS A 270 12.94 -28.89 12.19
C LYS A 270 14.00 -29.90 12.59
N ALA A 271 15.08 -30.03 11.83
CA ALA A 271 16.18 -30.92 12.16
C ALA A 271 16.94 -30.48 13.42
N GLN A 272 17.17 -29.18 13.59
CA GLN A 272 17.92 -28.63 14.72
C GLN A 272 17.11 -28.57 16.02
N THR A 273 15.80 -28.33 15.93
CA THR A 273 14.97 -27.96 17.09
C THR A 273 13.74 -28.84 17.30
N GLY A 274 13.36 -29.64 16.29
CA GLY A 274 12.11 -30.40 16.28
C GLY A 274 10.85 -29.57 16.00
N LEU A 275 10.98 -28.24 15.82
CA LEU A 275 9.85 -27.36 15.50
C LEU A 275 9.51 -27.41 14.01
N ASP A 276 8.22 -27.53 13.72
CA ASP A 276 7.70 -27.33 12.37
C ASP A 276 7.32 -25.86 12.21
N VAL A 277 7.88 -25.21 11.19
CA VAL A 277 7.78 -23.76 10.96
C VAL A 277 7.37 -23.54 9.51
N THR A 278 6.12 -23.88 9.22
CA THR A 278 5.42 -23.47 7.98
C THR A 278 4.32 -22.49 8.34
N ARG A 279 3.69 -21.88 7.33
CA ARG A 279 2.59 -20.91 7.52
C ARG A 279 1.53 -21.36 8.53
N ASP A 280 1.14 -22.64 8.50
CA ASP A 280 0.08 -23.19 9.34
C ASP A 280 0.54 -23.61 10.76
N VAL A 281 1.86 -23.69 10.98
CA VAL A 281 2.43 -24.29 12.21
C VAL A 281 3.35 -23.32 12.96
N PHE A 282 3.61 -22.15 12.38
CA PHE A 282 4.53 -21.17 12.97
C PHE A 282 4.03 -20.66 14.33
N PRO A 283 4.86 -20.70 15.37
CA PRO A 283 4.42 -20.31 16.70
C PRO A 283 4.17 -18.80 16.81
N ASP A 284 3.10 -18.42 17.51
CA ASP A 284 2.85 -17.03 17.89
C ASP A 284 4.06 -16.32 18.48
N GLY A 285 4.26 -15.08 18.04
CA GLY A 285 5.34 -14.23 18.53
C GLY A 285 6.71 -14.68 18.07
N SER A 286 6.78 -15.50 17.02
CA SER A 286 8.04 -15.87 16.38
C SER A 286 8.32 -14.97 15.18
N TYR A 287 9.59 -14.83 14.82
CA TYR A 287 10.00 -14.19 13.57
C TYR A 287 11.15 -14.96 12.94
N LEU A 288 11.15 -15.01 11.62
CA LEU A 288 12.23 -15.53 10.79
C LEU A 288 12.87 -14.35 10.07
N HIS A 289 14.14 -14.09 10.39
CA HIS A 289 14.89 -12.97 9.86
C HIS A 289 15.92 -13.47 8.86
N PHE A 290 16.01 -12.79 7.71
CA PHE A 290 16.99 -13.03 6.67
C PHE A 290 17.82 -11.78 6.44
N ALA A 291 19.14 -11.91 6.40
CA ALA A 291 20.06 -10.82 6.12
C ALA A 291 21.34 -11.34 5.47
N SER A 292 22.10 -10.46 4.81
CA SER A 292 23.43 -10.81 4.33
C SER A 292 24.50 -10.09 5.16
N ASN A 293 25.55 -10.82 5.54
CA ASN A 293 26.73 -10.26 6.23
C ASN A 293 27.93 -10.08 5.30
N ASP A 294 27.86 -10.62 4.08
CA ASP A 294 28.95 -10.63 3.10
C ASP A 294 28.50 -10.20 1.69
N GLY A 295 27.23 -9.86 1.52
CA GLY A 295 26.61 -9.49 0.25
C GLY A 295 26.40 -10.65 -0.71
N VAL A 296 26.59 -11.89 -0.27
CA VAL A 296 26.55 -13.09 -1.12
C VAL A 296 25.70 -14.19 -0.50
N ASN A 297 25.93 -14.53 0.76
CA ASN A 297 25.21 -15.55 1.48
C ASN A 297 24.02 -14.94 2.23
N LEU A 298 22.93 -15.69 2.31
CA LEU A 298 21.75 -15.32 3.09
C LEU A 298 21.81 -16.04 4.43
N TYR A 299 22.02 -15.28 5.49
CA TYR A 299 21.96 -15.74 6.86
C TYR A 299 20.52 -15.69 7.32
N TRP A 300 20.08 -16.73 8.02
CA TRP A 300 18.77 -16.78 8.61
C TRP A 300 18.86 -17.00 10.11
N GLU A 301 17.90 -16.43 10.83
CA GLU A 301 17.74 -16.58 12.27
C GLU A 301 16.25 -16.71 12.61
N LEU A 302 15.91 -17.75 13.38
CA LEU A 302 14.59 -17.88 13.97
C LEU A 302 14.64 -17.39 15.41
N SER A 303 13.70 -16.53 15.77
CA SER A 303 13.44 -16.15 17.15
C SER A 303 12.05 -16.59 17.55
N THR A 304 11.95 -17.30 18.67
CA THR A 304 10.67 -17.81 19.17
C THR A 304 10.70 -18.02 20.67
N ALA A 305 9.61 -17.64 21.35
CA ALA A 305 9.47 -17.91 22.78
C ALA A 305 9.43 -19.42 23.10
N ARG A 306 9.11 -20.29 22.13
CA ARG A 306 9.04 -21.75 22.34
C ARG A 306 10.39 -22.42 22.60
N LEU A 307 11.48 -21.84 22.10
CA LEU A 307 12.85 -22.29 22.36
C LEU A 307 13.49 -21.55 23.55
N GLY A 308 12.76 -20.60 24.14
CA GLY A 308 13.26 -19.65 25.12
C GLY A 308 13.94 -18.45 24.45
N LEU A 309 13.80 -17.27 25.06
CA LEU A 309 14.25 -15.96 24.51
C LEU A 309 15.76 -15.82 24.27
N ALA A 310 16.56 -16.82 24.61
CA ALA A 310 18.01 -16.83 24.40
C ALA A 310 18.46 -17.83 23.32
N GLN A 311 17.54 -18.62 22.77
CA GLN A 311 17.84 -19.57 21.70
C GLN A 311 17.39 -18.99 20.36
N HIS A 312 18.38 -18.72 19.51
CA HIS A 312 18.21 -18.19 18.17
C HIS A 312 18.90 -19.12 17.18
N PRO A 313 18.28 -20.26 16.81
CA PRO A 313 18.86 -21.12 15.79
C PRO A 313 18.95 -20.34 14.49
N GLY A 314 20.06 -20.58 13.79
CA GLY A 314 20.36 -19.89 12.55
C GLY A 314 21.19 -20.77 11.63
N GLY A 315 21.34 -20.28 10.40
CA GLY A 315 22.08 -20.98 9.37
C GLY A 315 22.37 -20.08 8.18
N VAL A 316 22.84 -20.70 7.11
CA VAL A 316 23.30 -20.01 5.90
C VAL A 316 22.71 -20.71 4.69
N ILE A 317 22.19 -19.92 3.76
CA ILE A 317 21.76 -20.32 2.43
C ILE A 317 22.72 -19.70 1.42
N ALA A 318 23.24 -20.52 0.52
CA ALA A 318 24.05 -20.07 -0.59
C ALA A 318 23.16 -19.59 -1.75
N PRO A 319 23.63 -18.65 -2.60
CA PRO A 319 22.94 -18.32 -3.83
C PRO A 319 22.90 -19.52 -4.78
N LYS A 320 21.92 -19.50 -5.71
CA LYS A 320 21.68 -20.61 -6.65
C LYS A 320 22.69 -20.71 -7.79
#